data_AF-A0A4Y4M208-F1
#
_entry.id   AF-A0A4Y4M208-F1
#
_cell.length_a   1.000
_cell.length_b   1.000
_cell.length_c   1.000
_cell.angle_alpha   90.00
_cell.angle_beta   90.00
_cell.angle_gamma   90.00
#
_symmetry.space_group_name_H-M   'P 1'
#
loop_
_entity.id
_entity.type
_entity.pdbx_description
1 polymer ?
#
loop_
_entity_poly.entity_id
_entity_poly.type
_entity_poly.pdbx_seq_one_letter_code
_entity_poly.pdbx_strand_id
1 'polypeptide(L)'
;MYSQLDKNGNPIFNSEKIEKNIIKEKITGNHTNENTNIEEYIKTESRGGKLDFRNTVEKNNGAFINFEGVIYNQKDFTILMWGAAVKKMGIKDLNKAQQLWQEINERNLTEPELKALQKGFETKL
;
A
#
# COMPACT_ATOMS: atom_id res chain seq x y z
N MET A 1 -27.95 -29.31 1.72
CA MET A 1 -27.79 -30.78 1.80
C MET A 1 -26.52 -31.08 2.61
N TYR A 2 -26.51 -31.72 3.77
CA TYR A 2 -27.51 -32.34 4.64
C TYR A 2 -27.11 -31.99 6.09
N SER A 3 -28.01 -31.40 6.89
CA SER A 3 -27.89 -31.44 8.35
C SER A 3 -28.60 -32.69 8.82
N GLN A 4 -27.84 -33.67 9.33
CA GLN A 4 -28.43 -34.78 10.06
C GLN A 4 -29.08 -34.20 11.32
N LEU A 5 -30.31 -34.59 11.61
CA LEU A 5 -31.00 -34.22 12.85
C LEU A 5 -30.88 -35.38 13.84
N ASP A 6 -30.79 -35.09 15.13
CA ASP A 6 -30.89 -36.11 16.17
C ASP A 6 -32.34 -36.63 16.27
N LYS A 7 -32.56 -37.65 17.09
CA LYS A 7 -33.88 -38.24 17.36
C LYS A 7 -34.92 -37.24 17.91
N ASN A 8 -34.49 -36.07 18.35
CA ASN A 8 -35.32 -34.99 18.91
C ASN A 8 -35.45 -33.81 17.92
N GLY A 9 -34.91 -33.91 16.70
CA GLY A 9 -34.97 -32.86 15.68
C GLY A 9 -33.88 -31.78 15.80
N ASN A 10 -32.88 -31.95 16.67
CA ASN A 10 -31.79 -30.98 16.78
C ASN A 10 -30.74 -31.20 15.68
N PRO A 11 -30.18 -30.14 15.07
CA PRO A 11 -29.09 -30.29 14.13
C PRO A 11 -27.87 -30.96 14.76
N ILE A 12 -27.42 -32.07 14.17
CA ILE A 12 -26.16 -32.74 14.51
C ILE A 12 -25.03 -31.96 13.83
N PHE A 13 -24.32 -31.19 14.64
CA PHE A 13 -23.15 -30.42 14.22
C PHE A 13 -21.91 -31.32 14.28
N ASN A 14 -21.32 -31.64 13.12
CA ASN A 14 -20.03 -32.34 13.08
C ASN A 14 -18.91 -31.36 13.49
N SER A 15 -18.39 -31.52 14.70
CA SER A 15 -17.36 -30.65 15.31
C SER A 15 -16.11 -30.54 14.44
N GLU A 16 -15.65 -31.63 13.81
CA GLU A 16 -14.47 -31.61 12.95
C GLU A 16 -14.64 -30.74 11.70
N LYS A 17 -15.86 -30.69 11.15
CA LYS A 17 -16.17 -29.88 9.95
C LYS A 17 -16.30 -28.41 10.31
N ILE A 18 -16.82 -28.12 11.51
CA ILE A 18 -16.93 -26.76 12.05
C ILE A 18 -15.55 -26.19 12.34
N GLU A 19 -14.68 -26.94 13.00
CA GLU A 19 -13.30 -26.50 13.26
C GLU A 19 -12.55 -26.19 11.96
N LYS A 20 -12.65 -27.05 10.95
CA LYS A 20 -12.01 -26.81 9.63
C LYS A 20 -12.54 -25.55 8.94
N ASN A 21 -13.84 -25.27 9.04
CA ASN A 21 -14.43 -24.06 8.44
C ASN A 21 -14.06 -22.80 9.24
N ILE A 22 -14.08 -22.84 10.57
CA ILE A 22 -13.65 -21.72 11.43
C ILE A 22 -12.17 -21.41 11.19
N ILE A 23 -11.31 -22.43 11.09
CA ILE A 23 -9.90 -22.26 10.78
C ILE A 23 -9.72 -21.67 9.37
N LYS A 24 -10.50 -22.12 8.38
CA LYS A 24 -10.46 -21.58 7.02
C LYS A 24 -10.90 -20.11 6.97
N GLU A 25 -11.98 -19.73 7.64
CA GLU A 25 -12.42 -18.33 7.75
C GLU A 25 -11.39 -17.47 8.49
N LYS A 26 -10.80 -17.97 9.58
CA LYS A 26 -9.79 -17.25 10.37
C LYS A 26 -8.46 -17.07 9.63
N ILE A 27 -8.08 -18.02 8.76
CA ILE A 27 -6.89 -17.90 7.90
C ILE A 27 -7.14 -16.93 6.74
N THR A 28 -8.37 -16.86 6.22
CA THR A 28 -8.70 -15.98 5.08
C THR A 28 -9.01 -14.54 5.51
N GLY A 29 -9.49 -14.31 6.73
CA GLY A 29 -9.88 -12.98 7.24
C GLY A 29 -8.77 -12.10 7.82
N ASN A 30 -7.57 -12.64 8.07
CA ASN A 30 -6.49 -11.91 8.75
C ASN A 30 -5.42 -11.31 7.81
N HIS A 31 -5.46 -11.58 6.51
CA HIS A 31 -4.48 -11.02 5.56
C HIS A 31 -4.94 -9.73 4.86
N THR A 32 -6.21 -9.32 5.00
CA THR A 32 -6.80 -8.18 4.27
C THR A 32 -6.89 -6.88 5.08
N ASN A 33 -6.85 -6.94 6.41
CA ASN A 33 -7.18 -5.77 7.25
C ASN A 33 -5.99 -4.82 7.47
N GLU A 34 -4.76 -5.31 7.48
CA GLU A 34 -3.58 -4.46 7.68
C GLU A 34 -3.23 -3.64 6.43
N ASN A 35 -3.20 -4.28 5.25
CA ASN A 35 -2.91 -3.60 3.99
C ASN A 35 -3.99 -2.56 3.62
N THR A 36 -5.27 -2.85 3.88
CA THR A 36 -6.36 -1.89 3.60
C THR A 36 -6.20 -0.61 4.42
N ASN A 37 -5.86 -0.73 5.72
CA ASN A 37 -5.60 0.42 6.57
C ASN A 37 -4.37 1.23 6.12
N ILE A 38 -3.31 0.55 5.67
CA ILE A 38 -2.11 1.22 5.17
C ILE A 38 -2.40 1.99 3.88
N GLU A 39 -3.13 1.38 2.94
CA GLU A 39 -3.49 2.02 1.68
C GLU A 39 -4.38 3.24 1.89
N GLU A 40 -5.38 3.14 2.77
CA GLU A 40 -6.25 4.25 3.13
C GLU A 40 -5.45 5.40 3.77
N TYR A 41 -4.59 5.08 4.73
CA TYR A 41 -3.68 6.05 5.34
C TYR A 41 -2.78 6.74 4.29
N ILE A 42 -2.23 5.98 3.36
CA ILE A 42 -1.42 6.55 2.29
C ILE A 42 -2.26 7.51 1.44
N LYS A 43 -3.48 7.14 1.06
CA LYS A 43 -4.37 8.02 0.28
C LYS A 43 -4.66 9.33 1.00
N THR A 44 -4.99 9.27 2.29
CA THR A 44 -5.33 10.47 3.08
C THR A 44 -4.11 11.38 3.28
N GLU A 45 -2.93 10.81 3.55
CA GLU A 45 -1.75 11.60 3.89
C GLU A 45 -0.99 12.14 2.67
N SER A 46 -1.26 11.62 1.46
CA SER A 46 -0.58 12.02 0.23
C SER A 46 -1.06 13.36 -0.35
N ARG A 47 -2.14 13.93 0.18
CA ARG A 47 -2.69 15.24 -0.22
C ARG A 47 -2.76 16.16 1.00
N GLY A 48 -1.75 17.02 1.18
CA GLY A 48 -1.66 17.96 2.31
C GLY A 48 -1.30 17.33 3.66
N GLY A 49 -1.04 16.02 3.72
CA GLY A 49 -0.65 15.30 4.93
C GLY A 49 0.85 14.99 5.01
N LYS A 50 1.20 14.00 5.82
CA LYS A 50 2.60 13.59 6.09
C LYS A 50 3.32 12.96 4.90
N LEU A 51 2.58 12.50 3.89
CA LEU A 51 3.13 11.96 2.65
C LEU A 51 3.09 12.99 1.51
N ASP A 52 2.67 14.22 1.77
CA ASP A 52 2.78 15.32 0.82
C ASP A 52 4.13 16.03 0.99
N PHE A 53 5.11 15.59 0.19
CA PHE A 53 6.47 16.08 0.28
C PHE A 53 6.70 17.41 -0.47
N ARG A 54 5.69 17.99 -1.14
CA ARG A 54 5.85 19.21 -1.97
C ARG A 54 6.51 20.34 -1.20
N ASN A 55 5.94 20.71 -0.06
CA ASN A 55 6.47 21.76 0.80
C ASN A 55 7.87 21.44 1.37
N THR A 56 8.19 20.16 1.55
CA THR A 56 9.51 19.74 2.05
C THR A 56 10.57 19.95 0.98
N VAL A 57 10.25 19.62 -0.26
CA VAL A 57 11.14 19.73 -1.40
C VAL A 57 11.26 21.17 -1.89
N GLU A 58 10.19 21.95 -1.86
CA GLU A 58 10.18 23.37 -2.27
C GLU A 58 11.03 24.27 -1.35
N LYS A 59 11.24 23.87 -0.09
CA LYS A 59 12.21 24.54 0.81
C LYS A 59 13.65 24.43 0.32
N ASN A 60 13.94 23.51 -0.60
CA ASN A 60 15.21 23.46 -1.28
C ASN A 60 15.20 24.49 -2.43
N ASN A 61 15.87 25.63 -2.21
CA ASN A 61 15.94 26.74 -3.16
C ASN A 61 16.66 26.41 -4.49
N GLY A 62 17.14 25.17 -4.68
CA GLY A 62 17.72 24.70 -5.92
C GLY A 62 16.64 24.26 -6.93
N ALA A 63 16.83 24.61 -8.21
CA ALA A 63 16.00 24.12 -9.30
C ALA A 63 16.09 22.59 -9.49
N PHE A 64 17.19 22.00 -9.04
CA PHE A 64 17.46 20.57 -9.12
C PHE A 64 18.04 20.03 -7.81
N ILE A 65 17.83 18.74 -7.60
CA ILE A 65 18.25 18.00 -6.42
C ILE A 65 19.12 16.84 -6.89
N ASN A 66 20.38 16.82 -6.43
CA ASN A 66 21.26 15.69 -6.64
C ASN A 66 21.04 14.66 -5.54
N PHE A 67 20.64 13.46 -5.92
CA PHE A 67 20.50 12.32 -5.03
C PHE A 67 21.20 11.11 -5.63
N GLU A 68 22.22 10.61 -4.92
CA GLU A 68 23.07 9.48 -5.36
C GLU A 68 23.62 9.64 -6.79
N GLY A 69 23.99 10.87 -7.17
CA GLY A 69 24.55 11.16 -8.51
C GLY A 69 23.51 11.32 -9.62
N VAL A 70 22.21 11.19 -9.32
CA VAL A 70 21.11 11.47 -10.26
C VAL A 70 20.50 12.82 -9.93
N ILE A 71 20.26 13.63 -10.97
CA ILE A 71 19.68 14.96 -10.87
C ILE A 71 18.18 14.87 -11.10
N TYR A 72 17.40 15.34 -10.12
CA TYR A 72 15.95 15.38 -10.17
C TYR A 72 15.44 16.83 -10.17
N ASN A 73 14.34 17.09 -10.88
CA ASN A 73 13.54 18.27 -10.58
C ASN A 73 12.75 18.03 -9.27
N GLN A 74 12.16 19.09 -8.71
CA GLN A 74 11.42 19.01 -7.45
C GLN A 74 10.24 18.02 -7.48
N LYS A 75 9.55 17.90 -8.63
CA LYS A 75 8.39 17.02 -8.80
C LYS A 75 8.79 15.54 -8.80
N ASP A 76 9.85 15.19 -9.50
CA ASP A 76 10.35 13.81 -9.53
C ASP A 76 10.93 13.44 -8.17
N PHE A 77 11.63 14.38 -7.51
CA PHE A 77 12.18 14.13 -6.19
C PHE A 77 11.09 13.93 -5.11
N THR A 78 9.96 14.64 -5.20
CA THR A 78 8.81 14.40 -4.32
C THR A 78 8.24 13.00 -4.51
N ILE A 79 8.18 12.49 -5.74
CA ILE A 79 7.73 11.12 -6.04
C ILE A 79 8.73 10.09 -5.50
N LEU A 80 10.03 10.36 -5.58
CA LEU A 80 11.06 9.52 -4.97
C LEU A 80 10.87 9.42 -3.45
N MET A 81 10.72 10.57 -2.76
CA MET A 81 10.46 10.59 -1.32
C MET A 81 9.20 9.81 -0.95
N TRP A 82 8.14 9.96 -1.74
CA TRP A 82 6.90 9.23 -1.56
C TRP A 82 7.09 7.72 -1.72
N GLY A 83 7.78 7.28 -2.77
CA GLY A 83 8.09 5.86 -3.02
C GLY A 83 8.82 5.19 -1.87
N ALA A 84 9.81 5.89 -1.29
CA ALA A 84 10.55 5.40 -0.13
C ALA A 84 9.68 5.30 1.12
N ALA A 85 8.82 6.31 1.35
CA ALA A 85 7.92 6.34 2.50
C ALA A 85 6.90 5.21 2.45
N VAL A 86 6.23 4.98 1.31
CA VAL A 86 5.21 3.92 1.20
C VAL A 86 5.81 2.52 1.32
N LYS A 87 7.04 2.31 0.83
CA LYS A 87 7.76 1.05 1.07
C LYS A 87 8.03 0.83 2.54
N LYS A 88 8.51 1.86 3.24
CA LYS A 88 8.76 1.83 4.69
C LYS A 88 7.50 1.54 5.50
N MET A 89 6.33 1.98 5.00
CA MET A 89 5.02 1.71 5.60
C MET A 89 4.49 0.30 5.35
N GLY A 90 5.11 -0.48 4.44
CA GLY A 90 4.78 -1.89 4.24
C GLY A 90 4.28 -2.24 2.83
N ILE A 91 4.20 -1.28 1.90
CA ILE A 91 3.94 -1.62 0.49
C ILE A 91 5.18 -2.32 -0.08
N LYS A 92 5.06 -3.61 -0.42
CA LYS A 92 6.18 -4.45 -0.87
C LYS A 92 6.33 -4.54 -2.38
N ASP A 93 5.29 -4.21 -3.13
CA ASP A 93 5.25 -4.31 -4.59
C ASP A 93 5.29 -2.91 -5.22
N LEU A 94 6.25 -2.69 -6.13
CA LEU A 94 6.39 -1.45 -6.89
C LEU A 94 5.16 -1.17 -7.76
N ASN A 95 4.58 -2.20 -8.38
CA ASN A 95 3.36 -2.06 -9.20
C ASN A 95 2.20 -1.55 -8.34
N LYS A 96 2.12 -2.04 -7.10
CA LYS A 96 1.08 -1.59 -6.15
C LYS A 96 1.32 -0.13 -5.74
N ALA A 97 2.56 0.25 -5.46
CA ALA A 97 2.90 1.65 -5.18
C ALA A 97 2.58 2.57 -6.37
N GLN A 98 2.89 2.13 -7.59
CA GLN A 98 2.55 2.86 -8.82
C GLN A 98 1.03 3.02 -8.96
N GLN A 99 0.27 1.94 -8.85
CA GLN A 99 -1.19 1.98 -8.95
C GLN A 99 -1.79 2.95 -7.93
N LEU A 100 -1.33 2.88 -6.68
CA LEU A 100 -1.80 3.73 -5.60
C LEU A 100 -1.48 5.21 -5.87
N TRP A 101 -0.26 5.49 -6.34
CA TRP A 101 0.13 6.85 -6.70
C TRP A 101 -0.75 7.41 -7.82
N GLN A 102 -1.01 6.61 -8.88
CA GLN A 102 -1.83 7.02 -10.01
C GLN A 102 -3.30 7.21 -9.64
N GLU A 103 -3.83 6.39 -8.73
CA GLU A 103 -5.17 6.56 -8.17
C GLU A 103 -5.27 7.88 -7.40
N ILE A 104 -4.29 8.16 -6.52
CA ILE A 104 -4.23 9.40 -5.73
C ILE A 104 -4.06 10.65 -6.61
N ASN A 105 -3.43 10.55 -7.76
CA ASN A 105 -3.15 11.70 -8.63
C ASN A 105 -4.03 11.77 -9.88
N GLU A 106 -4.94 10.80 -10.05
CA GLU A 106 -5.89 10.71 -11.17
C GLU A 106 -5.21 10.80 -12.54
N ARG A 107 -3.96 10.33 -12.64
CA ARG A 107 -3.17 10.32 -13.87
C ARG A 107 -2.08 9.25 -13.83
N ASN A 108 -1.60 8.88 -15.01
CA ASN A 108 -0.44 8.01 -15.14
C ASN A 108 0.86 8.75 -14.82
N LEU A 109 1.84 8.01 -14.29
CA LEU A 109 3.22 8.47 -14.19
C LEU A 109 3.82 8.60 -15.59
N THR A 110 4.60 9.65 -15.80
CA THR A 110 5.50 9.75 -16.95
C THR A 110 6.73 8.87 -16.72
N GLU A 111 7.53 8.61 -17.76
CA GLU A 111 8.73 7.77 -17.62
C GLU A 111 9.75 8.31 -16.59
N PRO A 112 10.07 9.63 -16.53
CA PRO A 112 10.93 10.17 -15.47
C PRO A 112 10.36 9.96 -14.07
N GLU A 113 9.06 10.17 -13.90
CA GLU A 113 8.39 10.03 -12.61
C GLU A 113 8.34 8.56 -12.15
N LEU A 114 8.15 7.62 -13.08
CA LEU A 114 8.22 6.19 -12.79
C LEU A 114 9.63 5.79 -12.34
N LYS A 115 10.68 6.29 -13.01
CA LYS A 115 12.07 6.08 -12.59
C LYS A 115 12.35 6.65 -11.21
N ALA A 116 11.78 7.82 -10.89
CA ALA A 116 11.89 8.42 -9.57
C ALA A 116 11.17 7.59 -8.50
N LEU A 117 9.95 7.11 -8.78
CA LEU A 117 9.21 6.19 -7.91
C LEU A 117 10.01 4.92 -7.66
N GLN A 118 10.51 4.28 -8.71
CA GLN A 118 11.33 3.07 -8.62
C GLN A 118 12.56 3.31 -7.75
N LYS A 119 13.29 4.42 -7.97
CA LYS A 119 14.46 4.77 -7.16
C LYS A 119 14.08 4.95 -5.69
N GLY A 120 12.98 5.65 -5.41
CA GLY A 120 12.41 5.80 -4.07
C GLY A 120 12.10 4.47 -3.42
N PHE A 121 11.49 3.57 -4.19
CA PHE A 121 11.14 2.24 -3.76
C PHE A 121 12.36 1.33 -3.59
N GLU A 122 13.48 1.56 -4.26
CA GLU A 122 14.70 0.76 -4.08
C GLU A 122 15.56 1.27 -2.92
N THR A 123 15.57 2.58 -2.70
CA THR A 123 16.40 3.21 -1.66
C THR A 123 15.92 2.88 -0.25
N LYS A 124 16.81 3.13 0.72
CA LYS A 124 16.56 3.03 2.15
C LYS A 124 16.71 4.44 2.74
N LEU A 125 15.61 5.20 2.76
CA LEU A 125 15.52 6.52 3.40
C LEU A 125 15.11 6.43 4.88
#